data_AF-A0A401G7C5-F1
#
_entry.id   AF-A0A401G7C5-F1
#
_cell.length_a   1.000
_cell.length_b   1.000
_cell.length_c   1.000
_cell.angle_alpha   90.00
_cell.angle_beta   90.00
_cell.angle_gamma   90.00
#
_symmetry.space_group_name_H-M   'P 1'
#
loop_
_entity.id
_entity.type
_entity.pdbx_description
1 polymer ?
#
loop_
_entity_poly.entity_id
_entity_poly.type
_entity_poly.pdbx_seq_one_letter_code
_entity_poly.pdbx_strand_id
1 'polypeptide(L)'
;MPKLDLNLLDDLTSITMSATSLNHDLVDRVLTDLSDFTSLSAAIRTCKLWYNAFQARQRSIVHAILVNAIGPAWPTALKLDHNGKSFSKAQLMASDMVIARDSADVAVSQAQTVLRLENLFSRRCKDRSSSYSILTPAESLRFQVALYRFWQYCQEVQDYVRCGEYSDDDGGVDIVPETSIEYLRQFTKNDLYDIARMVRFLSETVQWTSFVYPTWPESALLQEPHDILAAFEGRMSHRSFDCSLFRENFFSEAYNCVLDSRGVGKHRRNVEAAAAILDTVVGADDQCYRCHNIVGLGLWGPSNWHLLKPHIPWSQCNRQYEDSMLDECARQIDSADLMAELFALQVHDSQVWEADQWYCRDCLLIFWRKRLRSWWYARKQRRRAVGNAE
;
A
#
# COMPACT_ATOMS: atom_id res chain seq x y z
N MET A 1 33.99 32.16 -14.88
CA MET A 1 34.00 30.68 -15.02
C MET A 1 35.43 30.20 -14.80
N PRO A 2 35.71 29.43 -13.74
CA PRO A 2 37.06 28.90 -13.51
C PRO A 2 37.36 27.77 -14.50
N LYS A 3 38.55 27.78 -15.09
CA LYS A 3 39.07 26.68 -15.93
C LYS A 3 39.31 25.47 -15.03
N LEU A 4 38.54 24.40 -15.24
CA LEU A 4 38.81 23.09 -14.66
C LEU A 4 40.15 22.57 -15.20
N ASP A 5 41.05 22.24 -14.29
CA ASP A 5 42.39 21.73 -14.58
C ASP A 5 42.30 20.27 -15.01
N LEU A 6 42.49 20.01 -16.32
CA LEU A 6 42.39 18.69 -16.93
C LEU A 6 43.48 17.72 -16.45
N ASN A 7 44.52 18.20 -15.78
CA ASN A 7 45.62 17.36 -15.27
C ASN A 7 45.24 16.50 -14.05
N LEU A 8 44.12 16.78 -13.38
CA LEU A 8 43.61 15.96 -12.26
C LEU A 8 42.89 14.68 -12.72
N LEU A 9 42.52 14.57 -14.01
CA LEU A 9 41.86 13.40 -14.58
C LEU A 9 42.86 12.30 -14.99
N ASP A 10 44.08 12.65 -15.37
CA ASP A 10 45.10 11.66 -15.77
C ASP A 10 45.65 10.87 -14.56
N ASP A 11 45.80 11.49 -13.39
CA ASP A 11 46.21 10.79 -12.16
C ASP A 11 45.16 9.80 -11.63
N LEU A 12 43.86 10.00 -11.94
CA LEU A 12 42.80 9.07 -11.58
C LEU A 12 42.78 7.81 -12.48
N THR A 13 43.39 7.85 -13.66
CA THR A 13 43.48 6.68 -14.55
C THR A 13 44.59 5.69 -14.16
N SER A 14 45.54 6.12 -13.31
CA SER A 14 46.65 5.28 -12.84
C SER A 14 46.30 4.40 -11.62
N ILE A 15 45.19 4.69 -10.93
CA ILE A 15 44.66 3.82 -9.85
C ILE A 15 43.63 2.86 -10.45
N THR A 16 44.00 2.13 -11.49
CA THR A 16 43.32 0.88 -11.81
C THR A 16 43.90 -0.20 -10.89
N MET A 17 43.49 -0.18 -9.61
CA MET A 17 43.69 -1.36 -8.75
C MET A 17 43.06 -2.53 -9.50
N SER A 18 43.91 -3.44 -10.00
CA SER A 18 43.42 -4.61 -10.73
C SER A 18 42.44 -5.33 -9.82
N ALA A 19 41.17 -5.37 -10.23
CA ALA A 19 40.10 -6.01 -9.48
C ALA A 19 40.43 -7.47 -9.12
N THR A 20 41.39 -8.08 -9.83
CA THR A 20 41.91 -9.44 -9.54
C THR A 20 42.71 -9.56 -8.24
N SER A 21 43.08 -8.45 -7.59
CA SER A 21 43.85 -8.43 -6.34
C SER A 21 42.99 -8.28 -5.08
N LEU A 22 41.67 -8.09 -5.23
CA LEU A 22 40.78 -7.91 -4.08
C LEU A 22 40.61 -9.22 -3.31
N ASN A 23 40.66 -9.14 -1.96
CA ASN A 23 40.39 -10.29 -1.10
C ASN A 23 38.93 -10.78 -1.30
N HIS A 24 38.74 -12.10 -1.42
CA HIS A 24 37.42 -12.73 -1.53
C HIS A 24 36.43 -12.31 -0.44
N ASP A 25 36.89 -12.07 0.79
CA ASP A 25 36.03 -11.61 1.89
C ASP A 25 35.51 -10.18 1.67
N LEU A 26 36.29 -9.31 1.02
CA LEU A 26 35.84 -7.97 0.64
C LEU A 26 34.79 -8.03 -0.48
N VAL A 27 35.00 -8.91 -1.46
CA VAL A 27 34.01 -9.14 -2.53
C VAL A 27 32.72 -9.69 -1.96
N ASP A 28 32.80 -10.67 -1.06
CA ASP A 28 31.64 -11.21 -0.35
C ASP A 28 30.89 -10.11 0.40
N ARG A 29 31.61 -9.25 1.14
CA ARG A 29 31.00 -8.14 1.87
C ARG A 29 30.25 -7.18 0.95
N VAL A 30 30.85 -6.80 -0.18
CA VAL A 30 30.19 -5.93 -1.16
C VAL A 30 28.95 -6.61 -1.75
N LEU A 31 29.03 -7.90 -2.07
CA LEU A 31 27.90 -8.67 -2.59
C LEU A 31 26.76 -8.79 -1.56
N THR A 32 27.07 -8.95 -0.27
CA THR A 32 26.06 -9.01 0.80
C THR A 32 25.41 -7.66 1.11
N ASP A 33 26.05 -6.55 0.75
CA ASP A 33 25.53 -5.20 0.97
C ASP A 33 24.67 -4.69 -0.22
N LEU A 34 24.47 -5.50 -1.26
CA LEU A 34 23.59 -5.15 -2.39
C LEU A 34 22.11 -5.12 -1.98
N SER A 35 21.35 -4.21 -2.60
CA SER A 35 19.92 -3.99 -2.32
C SER A 35 18.97 -4.92 -3.07
N ASP A 36 19.41 -5.52 -4.19
CA ASP A 36 18.55 -6.28 -5.09
C ASP A 36 19.31 -7.28 -5.97
N PHE A 37 18.57 -8.24 -6.53
CA PHE A 37 19.11 -9.28 -7.40
C PHE A 37 19.54 -8.78 -8.79
N THR A 38 19.02 -7.63 -9.24
CA THR A 38 19.46 -7.00 -10.49
C THR A 38 20.91 -6.54 -10.36
N SER A 39 21.23 -5.85 -9.26
CA SER A 39 22.56 -5.39 -8.90
C SER A 39 23.51 -6.57 -8.70
N LEU A 40 23.06 -7.65 -8.04
CA LEU A 40 23.84 -8.89 -7.93
C LEU A 40 24.17 -9.48 -9.29
N SER A 41 23.18 -9.56 -10.18
CA SER A 41 23.33 -10.14 -11.51
C SER A 41 24.29 -9.33 -12.37
N ALA A 42 24.23 -8.00 -12.30
CA ALA A 42 25.18 -7.13 -12.95
C ALA A 42 26.59 -7.36 -12.40
N ALA A 43 26.73 -7.35 -11.06
CA ALA A 43 27.99 -7.49 -10.36
C ALA A 43 28.71 -8.81 -10.72
N ILE A 44 28.04 -9.96 -10.64
CA ILE A 44 28.66 -11.27 -10.95
C ILE A 44 28.99 -11.45 -12.44
N ARG A 45 28.41 -10.65 -13.34
CA ARG A 45 28.71 -10.65 -14.77
C ARG A 45 29.89 -9.75 -15.14
N THR A 46 30.36 -8.90 -14.21
CA THR A 46 31.47 -7.97 -14.49
C THR A 46 32.81 -8.68 -14.65
N CYS A 47 33.16 -9.61 -13.75
CA CYS A 47 34.40 -10.39 -13.85
C CYS A 47 34.36 -11.71 -13.06
N LYS A 48 35.33 -12.59 -13.35
CA LYS A 48 35.41 -13.95 -12.76
C LYS A 48 35.57 -13.96 -11.24
N LEU A 49 36.24 -12.96 -10.65
CA LEU A 49 36.44 -12.90 -9.20
C LEU A 49 35.10 -12.81 -8.47
N TRP A 50 34.20 -11.94 -8.93
CA TRP A 50 32.88 -11.73 -8.34
C TRP A 50 31.98 -12.94 -8.54
N TYR A 51 32.01 -13.54 -9.73
CA TYR A 51 31.30 -14.80 -9.98
C TYR A 51 31.79 -15.93 -9.06
N ASN A 52 33.10 -16.08 -8.88
CA ASN A 52 33.66 -17.12 -8.02
C ASN A 52 33.33 -16.88 -6.53
N ALA A 53 33.39 -15.63 -6.06
CA ALA A 53 32.97 -15.29 -4.71
C ALA A 53 31.48 -15.62 -4.49
N PHE A 54 30.63 -15.27 -5.46
CA PHE A 54 29.22 -15.64 -5.44
C PHE A 54 29.01 -17.17 -5.44
N GLN A 55 29.68 -17.92 -6.31
CA GLN A 55 29.58 -19.39 -6.32
C GLN A 55 29.99 -20.01 -4.99
N ALA A 56 31.03 -19.47 -4.35
CA ALA A 56 31.50 -19.95 -3.06
C ALA A 56 30.53 -19.65 -1.89
N ARG A 57 29.77 -18.56 -1.96
CA ARG A 57 28.91 -18.07 -0.85
C ARG A 57 27.49 -17.70 -1.27
N GLN A 58 26.95 -18.37 -2.30
CA GLN A 58 25.66 -18.04 -2.92
C GLN A 58 24.54 -17.89 -1.91
N ARG A 59 24.44 -18.83 -0.94
CA ARG A 59 23.38 -18.83 0.08
C ARG A 59 23.44 -17.59 0.97
N SER A 60 24.62 -17.27 1.50
CA SER A 60 24.82 -16.10 2.38
C SER A 60 24.51 -14.80 1.64
N ILE A 61 24.96 -14.67 0.40
CA ILE A 61 24.73 -13.49 -0.43
C ILE A 61 23.25 -13.33 -0.78
N VAL A 62 22.58 -14.40 -1.24
CA VAL A 62 21.14 -14.38 -1.56
C VAL A 62 20.32 -14.05 -0.33
N HIS A 63 20.64 -14.67 0.81
CA HIS A 63 19.97 -14.38 2.08
C HIS A 63 20.17 -12.92 2.52
N ALA A 64 21.40 -12.39 2.43
CA ALA A 64 21.68 -11.00 2.77
C ALA A 64 20.90 -10.03 1.88
N ILE A 65 20.83 -10.28 0.57
CA ILE A 65 20.04 -9.45 -0.35
C ILE A 65 18.55 -9.49 -0.02
N LEU A 66 17.99 -10.66 0.32
CA LEU A 66 16.60 -10.77 0.77
C LEU A 66 16.35 -9.97 2.04
N VAL A 67 17.26 -10.05 3.02
CA VAL A 67 17.16 -9.26 4.25
C VAL A 67 17.27 -7.76 3.96
N ASN A 68 18.14 -7.35 3.03
CA ASN A 68 18.29 -5.93 2.67
C ASN A 68 17.06 -5.41 1.93
N ALA A 69 16.48 -6.21 1.03
CA ALA A 69 15.36 -5.81 0.18
C ALA A 69 14.01 -5.84 0.91
N ILE A 70 13.77 -6.89 1.71
CA ILE A 70 12.48 -7.15 2.37
C ILE A 70 12.52 -6.71 3.84
N GLY A 71 13.71 -6.64 4.43
CA GLY A 71 13.87 -6.36 5.84
C GLY A 71 13.56 -7.56 6.74
N PRO A 72 13.30 -7.33 8.04
CA PRO A 72 13.06 -8.39 9.02
C PRO A 72 11.79 -9.22 8.76
N ALA A 73 10.91 -8.79 7.86
CA ALA A 73 9.70 -9.51 7.48
C ALA A 73 9.92 -10.63 6.44
N TRP A 74 11.14 -10.80 5.92
CA TRP A 74 11.47 -11.75 4.85
C TRP A 74 10.99 -13.20 5.07
N PRO A 75 10.99 -13.80 6.28
CA PRO A 75 10.53 -15.17 6.44
C PRO A 75 9.03 -15.30 6.17
N THR A 76 8.26 -14.24 6.47
CA THR A 76 6.82 -14.21 6.22
C THR A 76 6.55 -13.96 4.74
N ALA A 77 7.35 -13.11 4.09
CA ALA A 77 7.26 -12.84 2.66
C ALA A 77 7.50 -14.12 1.82
N LEU A 78 8.55 -14.89 2.12
CA LEU A 78 8.87 -16.10 1.34
C LEU A 78 7.82 -17.21 1.41
N LYS A 79 6.97 -17.21 2.44
CA LYS A 79 5.86 -18.19 2.53
C LYS A 79 4.76 -17.94 1.51
N LEU A 80 4.70 -16.75 0.90
CA LEU A 80 3.72 -16.42 -0.14
C LEU A 80 4.07 -16.98 -1.51
N ASP A 81 5.21 -17.66 -1.67
CA ASP A 81 5.61 -18.24 -2.94
C ASP A 81 4.56 -19.25 -3.45
N HIS A 82 3.94 -18.90 -4.57
CA HIS A 82 2.71 -19.46 -5.14
C HIS A 82 2.82 -20.92 -5.62
N ASN A 83 3.98 -21.56 -5.47
CA ASN A 83 4.19 -22.93 -5.93
C ASN A 83 3.62 -24.01 -5.00
N GLY A 84 2.72 -23.65 -4.06
CA GLY A 84 2.03 -24.59 -3.16
C GLY A 84 2.95 -25.28 -2.14
N LYS A 85 4.22 -24.87 -2.05
CA LYS A 85 5.18 -25.40 -1.08
C LYS A 85 5.27 -24.44 0.09
N SER A 86 4.37 -24.58 1.06
CA SER A 86 4.47 -23.85 2.31
C SER A 86 5.74 -24.28 3.05
N PHE A 87 6.70 -23.36 3.20
CA PHE A 87 7.88 -23.61 4.01
C PHE A 87 7.50 -23.52 5.49
N SER A 88 7.82 -24.57 6.25
CA SER A 88 7.73 -24.52 7.71
C SER A 88 8.68 -23.45 8.25
N LYS A 89 8.34 -22.87 9.41
CA LYS A 89 9.21 -21.89 10.09
C LYS A 89 10.62 -22.46 10.34
N ALA A 90 10.72 -23.76 10.65
CA ALA A 90 12.00 -24.42 10.87
C ALA A 90 12.86 -24.47 9.60
N GLN A 91 12.23 -24.68 8.43
CA GLN A 91 12.95 -24.66 7.14
C GLN A 91 13.44 -23.25 6.79
N LEU A 92 12.63 -22.22 7.03
CA LEU A 92 13.04 -20.83 6.77
C LEU A 92 14.20 -20.37 7.68
N MET A 93 14.25 -20.87 8.92
CA MET A 93 15.31 -20.55 9.87
C MET A 93 16.54 -21.46 9.71
N ALA A 94 16.46 -22.53 8.93
CA ALA A 94 17.59 -23.39 8.67
C ALA A 94 18.57 -22.68 7.72
N SER A 95 19.83 -22.56 8.14
CA SER A 95 20.92 -21.97 7.34
C SER A 95 21.15 -22.66 5.99
N ASP A 96 20.62 -23.87 5.82
CA ASP A 96 20.80 -24.70 4.63
C ASP A 96 19.69 -24.56 3.59
N MET A 97 18.67 -23.72 3.83
CA MET A 97 17.59 -23.55 2.86
C MET A 97 18.09 -22.94 1.55
N VAL A 98 17.91 -23.67 0.45
CA VAL A 98 18.20 -23.17 -0.91
C VAL A 98 16.97 -22.42 -1.40
N ILE A 99 17.05 -21.10 -1.45
CA ILE A 99 16.01 -20.25 -2.01
C ILE A 99 16.19 -20.21 -3.53
N ALA A 100 15.18 -20.65 -4.26
CA ALA A 100 15.17 -20.53 -5.71
C ALA A 100 15.20 -19.05 -6.10
N ARG A 101 15.96 -18.71 -7.13
CA ARG A 101 16.12 -17.33 -7.60
C ARG A 101 14.76 -16.70 -7.95
N ASP A 102 13.89 -17.45 -8.62
CA ASP A 102 12.59 -16.96 -9.05
C ASP A 102 11.70 -16.59 -7.85
N SER A 103 11.69 -17.41 -6.80
CA SER A 103 10.99 -17.12 -5.54
C SER A 103 11.54 -15.86 -4.86
N ALA A 104 12.86 -15.68 -4.91
CA ALA A 104 13.53 -14.51 -4.34
C ALA A 104 13.20 -13.22 -5.12
N ASP A 105 13.20 -13.28 -6.46
CA ASP A 105 12.84 -12.16 -7.33
C ASP A 105 11.36 -11.76 -7.12
N VAL A 106 10.45 -12.74 -6.97
CA VAL A 106 9.04 -12.47 -6.62
C VAL A 106 8.94 -11.79 -5.26
N ALA A 107 9.60 -12.31 -4.22
CA ALA A 107 9.52 -11.73 -2.88
C ALA A 107 10.07 -10.29 -2.81
N VAL A 108 11.13 -9.98 -3.56
CA VAL A 108 11.67 -8.62 -3.68
C VAL A 108 10.68 -7.69 -4.39
N SER A 109 10.05 -8.14 -5.48
CA SER A 109 9.01 -7.37 -6.18
C SER A 109 7.81 -7.09 -5.25
N GLN A 110 7.39 -8.08 -4.48
CA GLN A 110 6.33 -7.94 -3.48
C GLN A 110 6.70 -6.94 -2.38
N ALA A 111 7.95 -6.96 -1.90
CA ALA A 111 8.44 -6.00 -0.90
C ALA A 111 8.35 -4.54 -1.37
N GLN A 112 8.59 -4.27 -2.66
CA GLN A 112 8.39 -2.92 -3.21
C GLN A 112 6.92 -2.48 -3.14
N THR A 113 5.99 -3.39 -3.39
CA THR A 113 4.55 -3.13 -3.25
C THR A 113 4.18 -2.88 -1.78
N VAL A 114 4.69 -3.70 -0.86
CA VAL A 114 4.50 -3.53 0.57
C VAL A 114 5.02 -2.19 1.06
N LEU A 115 6.20 -1.76 0.62
CA LEU A 115 6.76 -0.45 0.97
C LEU A 115 5.86 0.72 0.51
N ARG A 116 5.27 0.62 -0.67
CA ARG A 116 4.36 1.65 -1.19
C ARG A 116 3.04 1.68 -0.41
N LEU A 117 2.51 0.53 -0.04
CA LEU A 117 1.36 0.43 0.86
C LEU A 117 1.70 0.95 2.26
N GLU A 118 2.92 0.74 2.75
CA GLU A 118 3.40 1.28 4.02
C GLU A 118 3.46 2.82 3.98
N ASN A 119 4.00 3.39 2.89
CA ASN A 119 3.99 4.85 2.69
C ASN A 119 2.55 5.41 2.72
N LEU A 120 1.61 4.71 2.09
CA LEU A 120 0.20 5.10 2.10
C LEU A 120 -0.42 4.97 3.51
N PHE A 121 -0.15 3.88 4.21
CA PHE A 121 -0.60 3.65 5.58
C PHE A 121 -0.04 4.70 6.54
N SER A 122 1.26 4.97 6.48
CA SER A 122 1.90 6.01 7.29
C SER A 122 1.26 7.36 7.01
N ARG A 123 1.07 7.73 5.74
CA ARG A 123 0.39 8.98 5.37
C ARG A 123 -1.01 9.07 5.95
N ARG A 124 -1.77 7.97 5.93
CA ARG A 124 -3.16 7.98 6.36
C ARG A 124 -3.34 7.91 7.86
N CYS A 125 -2.53 7.09 8.51
CA CYS A 125 -2.76 6.57 9.85
C CYS A 125 -1.71 7.06 10.86
N LYS A 126 -0.55 7.55 10.43
CA LYS A 126 0.53 8.02 11.29
C LYS A 126 0.75 9.53 11.19
N ASP A 127 0.99 10.04 9.98
CA ASP A 127 1.27 11.44 9.70
C ASP A 127 0.84 11.81 8.28
N ARG A 128 -0.17 12.67 8.18
CA ARG A 128 -0.74 13.13 6.90
C ARG A 128 0.11 14.15 6.15
N SER A 129 1.15 14.70 6.78
CA SER A 129 2.02 15.70 6.15
C SER A 129 3.15 15.08 5.33
N SER A 130 3.61 13.88 5.70
CA SER A 130 4.71 13.20 5.02
C SER A 130 4.28 12.44 3.77
N SER A 131 5.08 12.54 2.71
CA SER A 131 4.93 11.72 1.50
C SER A 131 5.53 10.32 1.63
N TYR A 132 6.39 10.08 2.61
CA TYR A 132 7.06 8.80 2.86
C TYR A 132 6.68 8.24 4.23
N SER A 133 6.93 6.93 4.43
CA SER A 133 6.75 6.28 5.72
C SER A 133 7.60 6.96 6.79
N ILE A 134 6.97 7.30 7.90
CA ILE A 134 7.63 7.76 9.13
C ILE A 134 7.36 6.77 10.28
N LEU A 135 6.95 5.55 9.94
CA LEU A 135 6.82 4.47 10.91
C LEU A 135 8.18 4.22 11.55
N THR A 136 8.20 4.00 12.86
CA THR A 136 9.42 3.50 13.51
C THR A 136 9.76 2.10 12.97
N PRO A 137 11.01 1.63 13.09
CA PRO A 137 11.38 0.28 12.64
C PRO A 137 10.48 -0.84 13.22
N ALA A 138 9.99 -0.67 14.46
CA ALA A 138 9.07 -1.62 15.09
C ALA A 138 7.64 -1.54 14.53
N GLU A 139 7.14 -0.33 14.22
CA GLU A 139 5.85 -0.13 13.55
C GLU A 139 5.88 -0.67 12.12
N SER A 140 6.95 -0.39 11.37
CA SER A 140 7.16 -0.91 10.00
C SER A 140 7.21 -2.44 9.99
N LEU A 141 7.96 -3.07 10.89
CA LEU A 141 7.96 -4.54 11.00
C LEU A 141 6.56 -5.11 11.29
N ARG A 142 5.82 -4.53 12.25
CA ARG A 142 4.43 -4.95 12.53
C ARG A 142 3.53 -4.81 11.31
N PHE A 143 3.62 -3.67 10.60
CA PHE A 143 2.87 -3.42 9.38
C PHE A 143 3.15 -4.48 8.31
N GLN A 144 4.42 -4.71 7.98
CA GLN A 144 4.81 -5.64 6.92
C GLN A 144 4.41 -7.08 7.26
N VAL A 145 4.66 -7.51 8.50
CA VAL A 145 4.28 -8.86 8.96
C VAL A 145 2.76 -9.04 8.95
N ALA A 146 1.99 -8.05 9.38
CA ALA A 146 0.53 -8.09 9.34
C ALA A 146 0.00 -8.19 7.90
N LEU A 147 0.58 -7.43 6.96
CA LEU A 147 0.23 -7.48 5.55
C LEU A 147 0.50 -8.84 4.94
N TYR A 148 1.70 -9.39 5.14
CA TYR A 148 2.03 -10.71 4.59
C TYR A 148 1.18 -11.85 5.20
N ARG A 149 0.86 -11.78 6.50
CA ARG A 149 -0.04 -12.75 7.14
C ARG A 149 -1.48 -12.63 6.63
N PHE A 150 -1.99 -11.42 6.44
CA PHE A 150 -3.31 -11.24 5.84
C PHE A 150 -3.33 -11.75 4.40
N TRP A 151 -2.27 -11.51 3.63
CA TRP A 151 -2.18 -12.01 2.27
C TRP A 151 -2.17 -13.55 2.23
N GLN A 152 -1.42 -14.21 3.12
CA GLN A 152 -1.48 -15.68 3.27
C GLN A 152 -2.89 -16.15 3.63
N TYR A 153 -3.58 -15.46 4.55
CA TYR A 153 -4.97 -15.75 4.87
C TYR A 153 -5.86 -15.68 3.62
N CYS A 154 -5.69 -14.67 2.76
CA CYS A 154 -6.43 -14.57 1.50
C CYS A 154 -6.12 -15.74 0.56
N GLN A 155 -4.86 -16.21 0.47
CA GLN A 155 -4.49 -17.38 -0.33
C GLN A 155 -5.17 -18.65 0.18
N GLU A 156 -5.16 -18.89 1.50
CA GLU A 156 -5.84 -20.05 2.12
C GLU A 156 -7.34 -20.06 1.83
N VAL A 157 -8.00 -18.89 1.91
CA VAL A 157 -9.43 -18.74 1.57
C VAL A 157 -9.67 -19.02 0.09
N GLN A 158 -8.80 -18.52 -0.79
CA GLN A 158 -8.92 -18.75 -2.24
C GLN A 158 -8.74 -20.22 -2.61
N ASP A 159 -7.77 -20.89 -2.00
CA ASP A 159 -7.48 -22.29 -2.28
C ASP A 159 -8.63 -23.19 -1.80
N TYR A 160 -9.21 -22.90 -0.63
CA TYR A 160 -10.43 -23.57 -0.16
C TYR A 160 -11.59 -23.43 -1.17
N VAL A 161 -11.84 -22.22 -1.67
CA VAL A 161 -12.89 -21.98 -2.67
C VAL A 161 -12.61 -22.70 -3.99
N ARG A 162 -11.35 -22.74 -4.45
CA ARG A 162 -10.96 -23.44 -5.69
C ARG A 162 -11.08 -24.96 -5.61
N CYS A 163 -10.84 -25.54 -4.43
CA CYS A 163 -10.92 -26.98 -4.23
C CYS A 163 -12.35 -27.53 -4.30
N GLY A 164 -13.39 -26.67 -4.39
CA GLY A 164 -14.74 -27.09 -4.73
C GLY A 164 -15.36 -28.01 -3.68
N GLU A 165 -14.96 -27.91 -2.42
CA GLU A 165 -15.56 -28.67 -1.31
C GLU A 165 -17.00 -28.22 -1.01
N TYR A 166 -17.54 -27.25 -1.76
CA TYR A 166 -18.97 -26.94 -1.77
C TYR A 166 -19.71 -27.98 -2.61
N SER A 167 -20.28 -28.99 -1.94
CA SER A 167 -21.30 -29.83 -2.59
C SER A 167 -22.51 -28.95 -2.91
N ASP A 168 -22.92 -28.92 -4.19
CA ASP A 168 -24.08 -28.18 -4.71
C ASP A 168 -25.41 -28.46 -3.95
N ASP A 169 -25.44 -29.48 -3.09
CA ASP A 169 -26.64 -29.99 -2.41
C ASP A 169 -26.86 -29.40 -1.00
N ASP A 170 -25.83 -28.79 -0.38
CA ASP A 170 -25.96 -28.15 0.94
C ASP A 170 -26.27 -26.67 0.75
N GLY A 171 -27.56 -26.35 0.70
CA GLY A 171 -28.10 -25.02 0.46
C GLY A 171 -27.41 -23.92 1.27
N GLY A 172 -26.44 -23.26 0.65
CA GLY A 172 -25.90 -21.94 0.98
C GLY A 172 -25.59 -21.69 2.45
N VAL A 173 -25.15 -22.69 3.21
CA VAL A 173 -24.73 -22.43 4.59
C VAL A 173 -23.40 -21.70 4.53
N ASP A 174 -23.54 -20.40 4.74
CA ASP A 174 -22.62 -19.35 5.17
C ASP A 174 -21.57 -19.80 6.22
N ILE A 175 -20.76 -20.82 5.93
CA ILE A 175 -19.75 -21.36 6.84
C ILE A 175 -18.39 -20.76 6.50
N VAL A 176 -17.79 -20.05 7.46
CA VAL A 176 -16.38 -19.68 7.41
C VAL A 176 -15.54 -20.96 7.33
N PRO A 177 -14.62 -21.10 6.36
CA PRO A 177 -13.80 -22.29 6.27
C PRO A 177 -13.07 -22.56 7.59
N GLU A 178 -13.16 -23.78 8.12
CA GLU A 178 -12.52 -24.13 9.39
C GLU A 178 -10.99 -23.92 9.32
N THR A 179 -10.41 -24.11 8.12
CA THR A 179 -9.01 -23.81 7.80
C THR A 179 -8.64 -22.35 8.05
N SER A 180 -9.54 -21.41 7.74
CA SER A 180 -9.34 -19.97 7.99
C SER A 180 -9.29 -19.66 9.49
N ILE A 181 -10.15 -20.30 10.28
CA ILE A 181 -10.16 -20.17 11.74
C ILE A 181 -8.86 -20.77 12.32
N GLU A 182 -8.46 -21.95 11.86
CA GLU A 182 -7.25 -22.63 12.32
C GLU A 182 -5.98 -21.86 11.96
N TYR A 183 -5.92 -21.26 10.76
CA TYR A 183 -4.84 -20.36 10.37
C TYR A 183 -4.71 -19.20 11.39
N LEU A 184 -5.82 -18.51 11.70
CA LEU A 184 -5.81 -17.38 12.62
C LEU A 184 -5.51 -17.79 14.08
N ARG A 185 -5.86 -19.01 14.51
CA ARG A 185 -5.56 -19.52 15.86
C ARG A 185 -4.07 -19.59 16.17
N GLN A 186 -3.21 -19.70 15.16
CA GLN A 186 -1.75 -19.79 15.31
C GLN A 186 -1.11 -18.48 15.79
N PHE A 187 -1.82 -17.35 15.71
CA PHE A 187 -1.27 -16.04 16.04
C PHE A 187 -1.62 -15.60 17.46
N THR A 188 -0.75 -14.79 18.07
CA THR A 188 -1.04 -14.19 19.37
C THR A 188 -2.17 -13.19 19.27
N LYS A 189 -2.67 -12.72 20.42
CA LYS A 189 -3.72 -11.70 20.45
C LYS A 189 -3.29 -10.40 19.77
N ASN A 190 -2.05 -9.95 19.99
CA ASN A 190 -1.52 -8.72 19.40
C ASN A 190 -1.33 -8.86 17.89
N ASP A 191 -0.83 -10.01 17.44
CA ASP A 191 -0.72 -10.31 16.00
C ASP A 191 -2.07 -10.22 15.30
N LEU A 192 -3.15 -10.74 15.92
CA LEU A 192 -4.51 -10.66 15.37
C LEU A 192 -5.00 -9.21 15.26
N TYR A 193 -4.64 -8.35 16.21
CA TYR A 193 -4.96 -6.93 16.14
C TYR A 193 -4.20 -6.21 15.03
N ASP A 194 -2.92 -6.51 14.85
CA ASP A 194 -2.13 -5.96 13.75
C ASP A 194 -2.73 -6.41 12.40
N ILE A 195 -3.12 -7.68 12.26
CA ILE A 195 -3.80 -8.19 11.05
C ILE A 195 -5.14 -7.45 10.85
N ALA A 196 -6.00 -7.36 11.85
CA ALA A 196 -7.29 -6.68 11.73
C ALA A 196 -7.15 -5.19 11.37
N ARG A 197 -6.11 -4.52 11.89
CA ARG A 197 -5.78 -3.15 11.51
C ARG A 197 -5.40 -3.05 10.04
N MET A 198 -4.61 -4.00 9.55
CA MET A 198 -4.24 -4.09 8.14
C MET A 198 -5.45 -4.31 7.24
N VAL A 199 -6.34 -5.26 7.59
CA VAL A 199 -7.57 -5.52 6.83
C VAL A 199 -8.38 -4.25 6.69
N ARG A 200 -8.62 -3.56 7.81
CA ARG A 200 -9.36 -2.28 7.81
C ARG A 200 -8.69 -1.24 6.90
N PHE A 201 -7.37 -1.08 6.96
CA PHE A 201 -6.65 -0.15 6.09
C PHE A 201 -6.82 -0.49 4.60
N LEU A 202 -6.68 -1.77 4.23
CA LEU A 202 -6.88 -2.21 2.85
C LEU A 202 -8.35 -2.04 2.42
N SER A 203 -9.32 -2.31 3.30
CA SER A 203 -10.74 -2.05 3.03
C SER A 203 -10.99 -0.57 2.76
N GLU A 204 -10.43 0.32 3.58
CA GLU A 204 -10.53 1.77 3.37
C GLU A 204 -9.88 2.17 2.03
N THR A 205 -8.75 1.56 1.67
CA THR A 205 -8.04 1.79 0.39
C THR A 205 -8.86 1.36 -0.82
N VAL A 206 -9.50 0.18 -0.75
CA VAL A 206 -10.43 -0.36 -1.76
C VAL A 206 -11.70 0.51 -1.84
N GLN A 207 -12.22 1.02 -0.72
CA GLN A 207 -13.37 1.93 -0.74
C GLN A 207 -13.05 3.26 -1.41
N TRP A 208 -11.78 3.67 -1.47
CA TRP A 208 -11.41 4.90 -2.18
C TRP A 208 -11.37 4.74 -3.69
N THR A 209 -11.16 3.52 -4.17
CA THR A 209 -11.24 3.20 -5.61
C THR A 209 -12.68 2.93 -6.05
N SER A 210 -13.55 2.47 -5.14
CA SER A 210 -14.93 2.07 -5.45
C SER A 210 -15.83 3.22 -5.91
N PHE A 211 -15.42 4.49 -5.81
CA PHE A 211 -16.12 5.58 -6.52
C PHE A 211 -16.12 5.37 -8.05
N VAL A 212 -15.11 4.66 -8.57
CA VAL A 212 -15.06 4.20 -9.97
C VAL A 212 -15.83 2.87 -10.14
N TYR A 213 -15.95 2.07 -9.07
CA TYR A 213 -16.51 0.71 -9.07
C TYR A 213 -17.48 0.49 -7.88
N PRO A 214 -18.75 0.92 -7.99
CA PRO A 214 -19.71 0.91 -6.87
C PRO A 214 -20.06 -0.48 -6.32
N THR A 215 -19.56 -1.55 -6.93
CA THR A 215 -19.77 -2.95 -6.54
C THR A 215 -18.53 -3.62 -5.99
N TRP A 216 -17.47 -2.89 -5.61
CA TRP A 216 -16.25 -3.48 -5.05
C TRP A 216 -16.50 -4.00 -3.62
N PRO A 217 -16.66 -5.33 -3.42
CA PRO A 217 -16.97 -5.91 -2.12
C PRO A 217 -15.70 -6.10 -1.29
N GLU A 218 -15.85 -6.52 -0.04
CA GLU A 218 -14.71 -6.94 0.81
C GLU A 218 -13.86 -8.04 0.15
N SER A 219 -14.44 -8.81 -0.77
CA SER A 219 -13.76 -9.78 -1.63
C SER A 219 -12.63 -9.19 -2.48
N ALA A 220 -12.62 -7.88 -2.75
CA ALA A 220 -11.50 -7.21 -3.41
C ALA A 220 -10.19 -7.32 -2.60
N LEU A 221 -10.29 -7.56 -1.29
CA LEU A 221 -9.15 -7.81 -0.42
C LEU A 221 -8.48 -9.17 -0.65
N LEU A 222 -9.13 -10.08 -1.36
CA LEU A 222 -8.53 -11.35 -1.76
C LEU A 222 -7.55 -11.19 -2.92
N GLN A 223 -7.57 -10.05 -3.60
CA GLN A 223 -6.60 -9.74 -4.65
C GLN A 223 -5.20 -9.57 -4.06
N GLU A 224 -4.20 -9.68 -4.92
CA GLU A 224 -2.84 -9.41 -4.48
C GLU A 224 -2.68 -7.93 -4.09
N PRO A 225 -1.84 -7.59 -3.12
CA PRO A 225 -1.63 -6.20 -2.69
C PRO A 225 -1.22 -5.26 -3.84
N HIS A 226 -0.58 -5.78 -4.89
CA HIS A 226 -0.18 -5.00 -6.04
C HIS A 226 -1.37 -4.55 -6.88
N ASP A 227 -2.44 -5.36 -6.95
CA ASP A 227 -3.70 -5.01 -7.60
C ASP A 227 -4.44 -3.93 -6.80
N ILE A 228 -4.54 -4.09 -5.48
CA ILE A 228 -5.16 -3.09 -4.60
C ILE A 228 -4.46 -1.73 -4.77
N LEU A 229 -3.13 -1.73 -4.76
CA LEU A 229 -2.33 -0.53 -4.98
C LEU A 229 -2.51 0.04 -6.40
N ALA A 230 -2.49 -0.80 -7.44
CA ALA A 230 -2.68 -0.36 -8.81
C ALA A 230 -4.07 0.25 -9.03
N ALA A 231 -5.11 -0.28 -8.38
CA ALA A 231 -6.45 0.29 -8.43
C ALA A 231 -6.51 1.63 -7.71
N PHE A 232 -5.89 1.72 -6.53
CA PHE A 232 -5.76 2.97 -5.78
C PHE A 232 -5.09 4.07 -6.61
N GLU A 233 -4.10 3.71 -7.41
CA GLU A 233 -3.36 4.62 -8.27
C GLU A 233 -4.03 4.84 -9.65
N GLY A 234 -5.26 4.33 -9.83
CA GLY A 234 -6.03 4.50 -11.07
C GLY A 234 -5.43 3.80 -12.29
N ARG A 235 -4.54 2.81 -12.08
CA ARG A 235 -3.87 2.06 -13.16
C ARG A 235 -4.55 0.74 -13.52
N MET A 236 -5.46 0.23 -12.69
CA MET A 236 -6.16 -1.02 -13.03
C MET A 236 -7.21 -0.82 -14.12
N SER A 237 -7.09 -1.61 -15.19
CA SER A 237 -8.17 -1.82 -16.16
C SER A 237 -9.28 -2.64 -15.51
N HIS A 238 -10.53 -2.44 -15.94
CA HIS A 238 -11.76 -3.14 -15.54
C HIS A 238 -11.72 -4.67 -15.80
N ARG A 239 -10.65 -5.39 -15.44
CA ARG A 239 -10.73 -6.84 -15.42
C ARG A 239 -11.82 -7.19 -14.42
N SER A 240 -12.83 -7.90 -14.91
CA SER A 240 -13.98 -8.33 -14.13
C SER A 240 -13.46 -9.20 -13.00
N PHE A 241 -13.43 -8.64 -11.79
CA PHE A 241 -13.25 -9.44 -10.60
C PHE A 241 -14.49 -10.30 -10.46
N ASP A 242 -14.35 -11.59 -10.75
CA ASP A 242 -15.38 -12.54 -10.38
C ASP A 242 -15.26 -12.83 -8.88
N CYS A 243 -15.67 -11.82 -8.12
CA CYS A 243 -15.72 -11.83 -6.68
C CYS A 243 -17.06 -12.34 -6.16
N SER A 244 -17.96 -12.74 -7.06
CA SER A 244 -19.33 -13.16 -6.72
C SER A 244 -19.35 -14.38 -5.80
N LEU A 245 -18.28 -15.17 -5.81
CA LEU A 245 -18.11 -16.38 -5.00
C LEU A 245 -17.70 -16.11 -3.55
N PHE A 246 -17.31 -14.88 -3.21
CA PHE A 246 -16.76 -14.59 -1.89
C PHE A 246 -17.74 -13.85 -1.01
N ARG A 247 -17.83 -14.33 0.23
CA ARG A 247 -18.72 -13.80 1.25
C ARG A 247 -18.25 -12.43 1.74
N GLU A 248 -19.20 -11.53 1.97
CA GLU A 248 -18.96 -10.36 2.80
C GLU A 248 -18.54 -10.83 4.21
N ASN A 249 -17.59 -10.15 4.83
CA ASN A 249 -17.07 -10.47 6.16
C ASN A 249 -16.22 -11.75 6.28
N PHE A 250 -15.69 -12.30 5.17
CA PHE A 250 -14.88 -13.54 5.19
C PHE A 250 -13.73 -13.51 6.21
N PHE A 251 -13.11 -12.35 6.44
CA PHE A 251 -12.09 -12.18 7.48
C PHE A 251 -12.71 -11.96 8.86
N SER A 252 -13.66 -11.04 8.96
CA SER A 252 -14.22 -10.57 10.22
C SER A 252 -14.86 -11.70 11.02
N GLU A 253 -15.50 -12.67 10.38
CA GLU A 253 -16.11 -13.79 11.07
C GLU A 253 -15.09 -14.78 11.65
N ALA A 254 -14.09 -15.19 10.87
CA ALA A 254 -13.00 -16.05 11.36
C ALA A 254 -12.26 -15.39 12.53
N TYR A 255 -11.92 -14.12 12.36
CA TYR A 255 -11.27 -13.30 13.37
C TYR A 255 -12.10 -13.20 14.66
N ASN A 256 -13.41 -12.97 14.55
CA ASN A 256 -14.30 -12.91 15.71
C ASN A 256 -14.37 -14.26 16.41
N CYS A 257 -14.54 -15.37 15.68
CA CYS A 257 -14.56 -16.71 16.25
C CYS A 257 -13.30 -16.99 17.10
N VAL A 258 -12.12 -16.66 16.58
CA VAL A 258 -10.85 -16.84 17.31
C VAL A 258 -10.79 -15.96 18.57
N LEU A 259 -11.26 -14.72 18.52
CA LEU A 259 -11.25 -13.84 19.70
C LEU A 259 -12.36 -14.14 20.72
N ASP A 260 -13.51 -14.65 20.27
CA ASP A 260 -14.58 -15.16 21.12
C ASP A 260 -14.11 -16.39 21.91
N SER A 261 -13.46 -17.34 21.25
CA SER A 261 -12.88 -18.52 21.93
C SER A 261 -11.77 -18.15 22.93
N ARG A 262 -11.16 -16.96 22.80
CA ARG A 262 -10.18 -16.40 23.75
C ARG A 262 -10.81 -15.49 24.81
N GLY A 263 -12.13 -15.35 24.86
CA GLY A 263 -12.84 -14.55 25.86
C GLY A 263 -12.63 -13.03 25.74
N VAL A 264 -12.29 -12.53 24.55
CA VAL A 264 -12.02 -11.10 24.33
C VAL A 264 -13.31 -10.37 23.96
N GLY A 265 -13.84 -9.46 24.79
CA GLY A 265 -15.09 -8.74 24.48
C GLY A 265 -15.02 -7.81 23.24
N LYS A 266 -16.12 -7.70 22.48
CA LYS A 266 -16.22 -6.94 21.21
C LYS A 266 -15.72 -5.49 21.29
N HIS A 267 -16.08 -4.77 22.34
CA HIS A 267 -15.64 -3.37 22.53
C HIS A 267 -14.11 -3.26 22.59
N ARG A 268 -13.48 -4.14 23.39
CA ARG A 268 -12.02 -4.21 23.53
C ARG A 268 -11.33 -4.53 22.20
N ARG A 269 -11.90 -5.43 21.39
CA ARG A 269 -11.38 -5.75 20.05
C ARG A 269 -11.27 -4.52 19.17
N ASN A 270 -12.33 -3.71 19.11
CA ASN A 270 -12.38 -2.54 18.25
C ASN A 270 -11.39 -1.46 18.68
N VAL A 271 -11.24 -1.25 20.00
CA VAL A 271 -10.28 -0.27 20.55
C VAL A 271 -8.84 -0.72 20.32
N GLU A 272 -8.50 -1.96 20.69
CA GLU A 272 -7.13 -2.47 20.55
C GLU A 272 -6.72 -2.64 19.08
N ALA A 273 -7.62 -3.11 18.20
CA ALA A 273 -7.34 -3.19 16.76
C ALA A 273 -7.20 -1.82 16.09
N ALA A 274 -7.94 -0.79 16.55
CA ALA A 274 -7.80 0.56 16.00
C ALA A 274 -6.44 1.20 16.34
N ALA A 275 -5.88 0.86 17.51
CA ALA A 275 -4.58 1.34 17.99
C ALA A 275 -3.40 0.44 17.56
N ALA A 276 -3.66 -0.74 16.99
CA ALA A 276 -2.61 -1.68 16.59
C ALA A 276 -1.67 -1.11 15.51
N ILE A 277 -0.51 -1.75 15.35
CA ILE A 277 0.63 -1.31 14.51
C ILE A 277 1.32 -0.02 14.98
N LEU A 278 0.59 0.99 15.47
CA LEU A 278 1.11 2.32 15.78
C LEU A 278 1.29 2.54 17.28
N ASP A 279 2.45 3.04 17.69
CA ASP A 279 2.72 3.42 19.07
C ASP A 279 2.32 4.87 19.34
N THR A 280 2.49 5.74 18.35
CA THR A 280 2.13 7.16 18.41
C THR A 280 1.49 7.61 17.10
N VAL A 281 0.79 8.75 17.12
CA VAL A 281 0.18 9.34 15.92
C VAL A 281 0.52 10.83 15.90
N VAL A 282 1.10 11.30 14.80
CA VAL A 282 1.45 12.72 14.61
C VAL A 282 0.20 13.46 14.17
N GLY A 283 -0.16 14.50 14.91
CA GLY A 283 -1.34 15.31 14.60
C GLY A 283 -2.67 14.64 14.97
N ALA A 284 -2.70 13.79 15.99
CA ALA A 284 -3.93 13.19 16.52
C ALA A 284 -4.89 14.25 17.09
N ASP A 285 -4.34 15.32 17.68
CA ASP A 285 -5.08 16.42 18.29
C ASP A 285 -5.27 17.63 17.36
N ASP A 286 -4.91 17.49 16.09
CA ASP A 286 -5.00 18.59 15.14
C ASP A 286 -6.46 19.01 14.93
N GLN A 287 -6.63 20.33 14.85
CA GLN A 287 -7.91 20.98 14.71
C GLN A 287 -8.17 21.41 13.27
N CYS A 288 -9.45 21.34 12.88
CA CYS A 288 -9.88 21.96 11.64
C CYS A 288 -9.66 23.48 11.72
N TYR A 289 -8.99 24.05 10.72
CA TYR A 289 -8.72 25.49 10.66
C TYR A 289 -9.99 26.34 10.76
N ARG A 290 -11.11 25.84 10.21
CA ARG A 290 -12.36 26.60 10.12
C ARG A 290 -13.30 26.42 11.32
N CYS A 291 -13.51 25.19 11.79
CA CYS A 291 -14.46 24.92 12.87
C CYS A 291 -13.79 24.64 14.21
N HIS A 292 -12.45 24.55 14.25
CA HIS A 292 -11.64 24.26 15.43
C HIS A 292 -11.92 22.92 16.12
N ASN A 293 -12.77 22.06 15.55
CA ASN A 293 -12.97 20.71 16.04
C ASN A 293 -11.69 19.90 15.91
N ILE A 294 -11.34 19.15 16.95
CA ILE A 294 -10.26 18.16 16.94
C ILE A 294 -10.72 16.98 16.09
N VAL A 295 -10.04 16.77 14.96
CA VAL A 295 -10.36 15.69 14.00
C VAL A 295 -9.11 14.85 13.71
N GLY A 296 -7.93 15.38 14.03
CA GLY A 296 -6.65 14.71 13.87
C GLY A 296 -6.38 14.30 12.42
N LEU A 297 -6.12 13.02 12.19
CA LEU A 297 -5.86 12.47 10.85
C LEU A 297 -7.05 12.50 9.88
N GLY A 298 -8.25 12.90 10.32
CA GLY A 298 -9.39 13.14 9.44
C GLY A 298 -9.40 14.51 8.77
N LEU A 299 -8.33 15.29 8.93
CA LEU A 299 -8.12 16.58 8.27
C LEU A 299 -7.51 16.44 6.88
N TRP A 300 -7.85 17.38 6.02
CA TRP A 300 -7.50 17.38 4.61
C TRP A 300 -6.81 18.69 4.23
N GLY A 301 -5.69 18.58 3.52
CA GLY A 301 -4.82 19.67 3.13
C GLY A 301 -4.00 19.31 1.88
N PRO A 302 -3.15 20.23 1.39
CA PRO A 302 -2.45 20.06 0.12
C PRO A 302 -1.73 18.72 -0.06
N SER A 303 -1.10 18.20 1.00
CA SER A 303 -0.34 16.95 0.94
C SER A 303 -1.21 15.70 0.77
N ASN A 304 -2.52 15.76 1.04
CA ASN A 304 -3.42 14.61 0.97
C ASN A 304 -4.68 14.84 0.14
N TRP A 305 -4.79 15.93 -0.63
CA TRP A 305 -5.95 16.17 -1.48
C TRP A 305 -6.19 15.10 -2.55
N HIS A 306 -5.14 14.45 -3.05
CA HIS A 306 -5.27 13.33 -3.99
C HIS A 306 -6.13 12.16 -3.41
N LEU A 307 -6.22 12.05 -2.08
CA LEU A 307 -7.05 11.06 -1.38
C LEU A 307 -8.53 11.49 -1.25
N LEU A 308 -8.91 12.70 -1.66
CA LEU A 308 -10.28 13.22 -1.47
C LEU A 308 -11.30 12.65 -2.46
N LYS A 309 -10.87 12.07 -3.59
CA LYS A 309 -11.73 11.61 -4.70
C LYS A 309 -13.04 10.93 -4.26
N PRO A 310 -13.04 9.91 -3.37
CA PRO A 310 -14.26 9.22 -2.95
C PRO A 310 -15.19 10.06 -2.05
N HIS A 311 -14.69 11.16 -1.48
CA HIS A 311 -15.43 12.03 -0.58
C HIS A 311 -16.11 13.20 -1.30
N ILE A 312 -15.77 13.45 -2.56
CA ILE A 312 -16.34 14.54 -3.33
C ILE A 312 -17.80 14.19 -3.68
N PRO A 313 -18.78 15.04 -3.32
CA PRO A 313 -20.20 14.75 -3.48
C PRO A 313 -20.68 15.01 -4.92
N TRP A 314 -20.06 14.34 -5.91
CA TRP A 314 -20.35 14.52 -7.34
C TRP A 314 -21.84 14.41 -7.67
N SER A 315 -22.54 13.44 -7.05
CA SER A 315 -23.98 13.23 -7.24
C SER A 315 -24.84 14.39 -6.72
N GLN A 316 -24.38 15.16 -5.73
CA GLN A 316 -25.10 16.34 -5.24
C GLN A 316 -25.01 17.51 -6.24
N CYS A 317 -23.99 17.53 -7.10
CA CYS A 317 -23.88 18.49 -8.19
C CYS A 317 -24.70 18.09 -9.44
N ASN A 318 -24.96 16.79 -9.62
CA ASN A 318 -25.63 16.24 -10.79
C ASN A 318 -27.18 16.40 -10.75
N ARG A 319 -27.80 16.47 -9.56
CA ARG A 319 -29.29 16.50 -9.43
C ARG A 319 -30.04 17.67 -10.10
N GLN A 320 -29.35 18.69 -10.58
CA GLN A 320 -29.98 19.79 -11.35
C GLN A 320 -29.58 19.82 -12.83
N TYR A 321 -28.66 18.96 -13.28
CA TYR A 321 -28.10 19.04 -14.63
C TYR A 321 -27.82 17.64 -15.17
N GLU A 322 -28.52 17.24 -16.23
CA GLU A 322 -28.25 16.03 -17.05
C GLU A 322 -26.94 16.16 -17.86
N ASP A 323 -25.85 16.63 -17.25
CA ASP A 323 -24.58 16.85 -17.96
C ASP A 323 -23.67 15.64 -17.73
N SER A 324 -23.81 14.61 -18.58
CA SER A 324 -22.91 13.44 -18.63
C SER A 324 -21.43 13.84 -18.72
N MET A 325 -21.14 15.05 -19.20
CA MET A 325 -19.81 15.64 -19.25
C MET A 325 -19.21 15.92 -17.86
N LEU A 326 -20.02 16.21 -16.84
CA LEU A 326 -19.53 16.44 -15.48
C LEU A 326 -18.99 15.14 -14.88
N ASP A 327 -19.72 14.04 -15.06
CA ASP A 327 -19.29 12.71 -14.59
C ASP A 327 -17.99 12.28 -15.30
N GLU A 328 -17.87 12.52 -16.61
CA GLU A 328 -16.64 12.25 -17.34
C GLU A 328 -15.47 13.11 -16.84
N CYS A 329 -15.70 14.41 -16.63
CA CYS A 329 -14.68 15.30 -16.08
C CYS A 329 -14.26 14.89 -14.65
N ALA A 330 -15.21 14.48 -13.82
CA ALA A 330 -14.97 14.01 -12.46
C ALA A 330 -14.10 12.74 -12.42
N ARG A 331 -14.24 11.86 -13.43
CA ARG A 331 -13.39 10.67 -13.56
C ARG A 331 -11.95 11.03 -13.93
N GLN A 332 -11.79 12.01 -14.81
CA GLN A 332 -10.50 12.38 -15.42
C GLN A 332 -9.64 13.32 -14.54
N ILE A 333 -10.25 14.19 -13.74
CA ILE A 333 -9.50 15.17 -12.96
C ILE A 333 -8.88 14.55 -11.71
N ASP A 334 -7.61 14.88 -11.43
CA ASP A 334 -6.99 14.57 -10.14
C ASP A 334 -7.62 15.41 -9.03
N SER A 335 -7.79 14.83 -7.84
CA SER A 335 -8.44 15.54 -6.74
C SER A 335 -7.61 16.69 -6.18
N ALA A 336 -6.28 16.60 -6.22
CA ALA A 336 -5.41 17.71 -5.83
C ALA A 336 -5.52 18.87 -6.81
N ASP A 337 -5.53 18.59 -8.12
CA ASP A 337 -5.70 19.61 -9.16
C ASP A 337 -7.07 20.31 -9.03
N LEU A 338 -8.13 19.53 -8.83
CA LEU A 338 -9.46 20.06 -8.57
C LEU A 338 -9.48 20.98 -7.34
N MET A 339 -8.88 20.55 -6.23
CA MET A 339 -8.83 21.36 -5.02
C MET A 339 -8.05 22.66 -5.24
N ALA A 340 -6.90 22.60 -5.91
CA ALA A 340 -6.12 23.79 -6.26
C ALA A 340 -6.93 24.76 -7.14
N GLU A 341 -7.62 24.25 -8.17
CA GLU A 341 -8.51 25.06 -9.02
C GLU A 341 -9.65 25.68 -8.21
N LEU A 342 -10.27 24.94 -7.28
CA LEU A 342 -11.36 25.44 -6.44
C LEU A 342 -10.91 26.55 -5.48
N PHE A 343 -9.72 26.44 -4.89
CA PHE A 343 -9.15 27.49 -4.04
C PHE A 343 -8.80 28.75 -4.83
N ALA A 344 -8.29 28.59 -6.06
CA ALA A 344 -7.94 29.69 -6.96
C ALA A 344 -9.15 30.47 -7.49
N LEU A 345 -10.37 29.93 -7.39
CA LEU A 345 -11.57 30.65 -7.79
C LEU A 345 -11.83 31.85 -6.88
N GLN A 346 -11.88 33.03 -7.50
CA GLN A 346 -12.38 34.24 -6.87
C GLN A 346 -13.91 34.15 -6.79
N VAL A 347 -14.40 33.72 -5.63
CA VAL A 347 -15.82 33.79 -5.28
C VAL A 347 -15.95 34.84 -4.19
N HIS A 348 -16.94 35.73 -4.32
CA HIS A 348 -17.30 36.68 -3.27
C HIS A 348 -17.92 35.93 -2.08
N ASP A 349 -17.10 35.20 -1.33
CA ASP A 349 -17.46 34.61 -0.04
C ASP A 349 -16.86 35.49 1.06
N SER A 350 -17.68 35.81 2.06
CA SER A 350 -17.25 36.55 3.26
C SER A 350 -16.28 35.75 4.14
N GLN A 351 -16.15 34.45 3.90
CA GLN A 351 -15.33 33.54 4.69
C GLN A 351 -13.95 33.33 4.05
N VAL A 352 -12.90 33.45 4.87
CA VAL A 352 -11.51 33.24 4.47
C VAL A 352 -11.26 31.73 4.33
N TRP A 353 -10.85 31.32 3.13
CA TRP A 353 -10.42 29.96 2.81
C TRP A 353 -8.99 30.02 2.31
N GLU A 354 -8.08 29.44 3.06
CA GLU A 354 -6.65 29.37 2.75
C GLU A 354 -6.29 27.98 2.23
N ALA A 355 -5.52 27.94 1.14
CA ALA A 355 -5.20 26.69 0.44
C ALA A 355 -4.19 25.82 1.21
N ASP A 356 -3.33 26.43 2.02
CA ASP A 356 -2.29 25.79 2.83
C ASP A 356 -2.80 25.28 4.20
N GLN A 357 -4.08 25.51 4.50
CA GLN A 357 -4.69 25.11 5.77
C GLN A 357 -5.37 23.73 5.71
N TRP A 358 -5.68 23.21 6.89
CA TRP A 358 -6.26 21.88 7.09
C TRP A 358 -7.73 21.95 7.47
N TYR A 359 -8.57 21.21 6.75
CA TYR A 359 -10.02 21.25 6.94
C TYR A 359 -10.59 19.87 7.22
N CYS A 360 -11.56 19.79 8.12
CA CYS A 360 -12.35 18.57 8.29
C CYS A 360 -13.26 18.32 7.07
N ARG A 361 -13.69 17.08 6.91
CA ARG A 361 -14.60 16.66 5.83
C ARG A 361 -15.85 17.53 5.74
N ASP A 362 -16.48 17.86 6.87
CA ASP A 362 -17.72 18.64 6.87
C ASP A 362 -17.50 20.08 6.38
N CYS A 363 -16.38 20.69 6.75
CA CYS A 363 -16.00 22.00 6.23
C CYS A 363 -15.75 21.94 4.73
N LEU A 364 -15.03 20.92 4.24
CA LEU A 364 -14.82 20.73 2.80
C LEU A 364 -16.11 20.47 2.03
N LEU A 365 -17.08 19.75 2.59
CA LEU A 365 -18.39 19.58 1.96
C LEU A 365 -19.11 20.92 1.76
N ILE A 366 -19.03 21.82 2.74
CA ILE A 366 -19.57 23.19 2.61
C ILE A 366 -18.81 23.96 1.52
N PHE A 367 -17.48 23.86 1.50
CA PHE A 367 -16.62 24.49 0.49
C PHE A 367 -16.99 24.05 -0.93
N TRP A 368 -17.10 22.74 -1.17
CA TRP A 368 -17.45 22.18 -2.47
C TRP A 368 -18.84 22.62 -2.92
N ARG A 369 -19.85 22.55 -2.04
CA ARG A 369 -21.21 23.00 -2.38
C ARG A 369 -21.25 24.44 -2.87
N LYS A 370 -20.41 25.31 -2.29
CA LYS A 370 -20.31 26.72 -2.70
C LYS A 370 -19.55 26.92 -4.01
N ARG A 371 -18.45 26.18 -4.22
CA ARG A 371 -17.50 26.49 -5.31
C ARG A 371 -17.57 25.58 -6.54
N LEU A 372 -18.00 24.33 -6.39
CA LEU A 372 -17.92 23.32 -7.46
C LEU A 372 -18.78 23.70 -8.69
N ARG A 373 -19.90 24.40 -8.48
CA ARG A 373 -20.73 24.91 -9.58
C ARG A 373 -20.02 26.01 -10.37
N SER A 374 -19.46 27.01 -9.68
CA SER A 374 -18.73 28.11 -10.32
C SER A 374 -17.50 27.59 -11.07
N TRP A 375 -16.80 26.62 -10.47
CA TRP A 375 -15.71 25.88 -11.09
C TRP A 375 -16.13 25.24 -12.41
N TRP A 376 -17.23 24.47 -12.41
CA TRP A 376 -17.72 23.77 -13.60
C TRP A 376 -18.05 24.75 -14.73
N TYR A 377 -18.75 25.85 -14.44
CA TYR A 377 -19.05 26.87 -15.44
C TYR A 377 -17.78 27.51 -16.02
N ALA A 378 -16.81 27.84 -15.18
CA ALA A 378 -15.53 28.40 -15.64
C ALA A 378 -14.80 27.41 -16.57
N ARG A 379 -14.78 26.13 -16.25
CA ARG A 379 -14.15 25.09 -17.08
C ARG A 379 -14.89 24.89 -18.41
N LYS A 380 -16.22 24.92 -18.41
CA LYS A 380 -17.06 24.86 -19.63
C LYS A 380 -16.81 26.04 -20.56
N GLN A 381 -16.67 27.25 -20.01
CA GLN A 381 -16.32 28.44 -20.77
C GLN A 381 -14.92 28.33 -21.41
N ARG A 382 -13.92 27.87 -20.66
CA ARG A 382 -12.56 27.62 -21.19
C ARG A 382 -12.57 26.62 -22.35
N ARG A 383 -13.30 25.50 -22.22
CA ARG A 383 -13.42 24.51 -23.31
C ARG A 383 -14.06 25.08 -24.57
N ARG A 384 -15.11 25.90 -24.44
CA ARG A 384 -15.74 26.60 -25.57
C ARG A 384 -14.80 27.60 -26.24
N ALA A 385 -13.98 28.30 -25.45
CA ALA A 385 -13.00 29.23 -25.99
C ALA A 385 -11.91 28.51 -26.80
N VAL A 386 -11.45 27.34 -26.34
CA VAL A 386 -10.45 26.52 -27.06
C VAL A 386 -11.05 25.92 -28.34
N GLY A 387 -12.25 25.32 -28.27
CA GLY A 387 -12.88 24.69 -29.44
C GLY A 387 -13.37 25.67 -30.52
N ASN A 388 -13.46 26.97 -30.23
CA ASN A 388 -13.73 28.01 -31.22
C ASN A 388 -12.46 28.60 -31.86
N ALA A 389 -11.27 28.26 -31.32
CA ALA A 389 -9.98 28.73 -31.81
C ALA A 389 -9.31 27.72 -32.77
N GLU A 390 -9.85 26.50 -32.85
CA GLU A 390 -9.54 25.47 -33.85
C GLU A 390 -10.53 25.57 -35.01
#